data_AF-A0A956KZ30-F1
#
_entry.id   AF-A0A956KZ30-F1
#
_cell.length_a   1.000
_cell.length_b   1.000
_cell.length_c   1.000
_cell.angle_alpha   90.00
_cell.angle_beta   90.00
_cell.angle_gamma   90.00
#
_symmetry.space_group_name_H-M   'P 1'
#
loop_
_entity.id
_entity.type
_entity.pdbx_description
1 polymer ?
#
loop_
_entity_poly.entity_id
_entity_poly.type
_entity_poly.pdbx_seq_one_letter_code
_entity_poly.pdbx_strand_id
1 'polypeptide(L)'
;MKHRDLGPLGAKHRPGCLSAHEYSYIEGNPCSHRWHAARRARADTRIQYINANAVAKQHWYRTKAQTKKLEGWVKQGKAANVVARGGKLRFTLASFTTEWWPWMNQAHHIIPSSTFNHVLEQIASKAEPRHAQAEDVIRHGLLEEPYNINDEPNVMMLPVLDADAVAMGLPRHMLGTGRGTADHPDYREAVRRELIKRVEPRYRALIQAIKRKKHPRRPKAPVLRAVLEALSIETYEEILGKTAARREAGATDLCLDSIAFLLYR
;
A
#
# COMPACT_ATOMS: atom_id res chain seq x y z
N MET A 1 3.95 1.89 -21.05
CA MET A 1 5.39 2.18 -20.87
C MET A 1 5.82 1.55 -19.55
N LYS A 2 6.80 0.64 -19.53
CA LYS A 2 7.24 0.03 -18.28
C LYS A 2 8.19 1.03 -17.63
N HIS A 3 8.10 1.26 -16.32
CA HIS A 3 8.87 2.30 -15.63
C HIS A 3 10.41 2.16 -15.73
N ARG A 4 10.88 1.01 -16.21
CA ARG A 4 12.28 0.73 -16.61
C ARG A 4 12.74 1.69 -17.73
N ASP A 5 11.80 2.20 -18.51
CA ASP A 5 12.03 3.06 -19.67
C ASP A 5 12.10 4.56 -19.27
N LEU A 6 11.79 4.91 -18.00
CA LEU A 6 11.82 6.31 -17.52
C LEU A 6 13.19 6.76 -16.98
N GLY A 7 14.22 5.90 -17.09
CA GLY A 7 15.58 6.21 -16.66
C GLY A 7 15.72 6.54 -15.17
N PRO A 8 16.89 7.05 -14.72
CA PRO A 8 17.11 7.47 -13.33
C PRO A 8 16.24 8.67 -12.88
N LEU A 9 15.42 9.22 -13.78
CA LEU A 9 14.45 10.29 -13.51
C LEU A 9 13.01 9.79 -13.33
N GLY A 10 12.75 8.49 -13.52
CA GLY A 10 11.42 7.91 -13.32
C GLY A 10 10.87 8.09 -11.89
N ALA A 11 11.73 8.34 -10.90
CA ALA A 11 11.33 8.57 -9.51
C ALA A 11 10.74 9.98 -9.23
N LYS A 12 10.56 10.83 -10.25
CA LYS A 12 10.12 12.23 -10.09
C LYS A 12 8.88 12.58 -10.93
N HIS A 13 7.83 11.76 -10.89
CA HIS A 13 6.52 12.28 -11.28
C HIS A 13 5.91 13.08 -10.12
N ARG A 14 4.93 13.94 -10.44
CA ARG A 14 4.14 14.68 -9.44
C ARG A 14 3.60 13.70 -8.39
N PRO A 15 3.37 14.12 -7.12
CA PRO A 15 3.14 13.21 -6.01
C PRO A 15 1.98 12.21 -6.17
N GLY A 16 1.04 12.41 -7.11
CA GLY A 16 -0.04 11.47 -7.37
C GLY A 16 0.40 10.18 -8.09
N CYS A 17 -0.11 9.03 -7.62
CA CYS A 17 0.01 7.74 -8.29
C CYS A 17 -1.23 6.88 -8.02
N LEU A 18 -1.85 6.36 -9.08
CA LEU A 18 -3.08 5.55 -8.99
C LEU A 18 -2.80 4.04 -9.17
N SER A 19 -1.53 3.64 -9.23
CA SER A 19 -1.11 2.26 -9.45
C SER A 19 -0.06 1.82 -8.43
N ALA A 20 -0.06 0.52 -8.09
CA ALA A 20 0.96 -0.11 -7.27
C ALA A 20 2.08 -0.68 -8.14
N HIS A 21 2.81 0.18 -8.85
CA HIS A 21 3.82 -0.29 -9.82
C HIS A 21 5.23 -0.49 -9.22
N GLU A 22 5.53 0.10 -8.06
CA GLU A 22 6.80 -0.10 -7.35
C GLU A 22 6.58 -0.90 -6.07
N TYR A 23 7.04 -2.15 -6.09
CA TYR A 23 6.90 -3.07 -4.95
C TYR A 23 8.12 -3.06 -4.02
N SER A 24 9.27 -2.61 -4.52
CA SER A 24 10.49 -2.54 -3.74
C SER A 24 10.44 -1.37 -2.79
N TYR A 25 11.11 -1.51 -1.64
CA TYR A 25 11.51 -0.34 -0.87
C TYR A 25 12.51 0.50 -1.68
N ILE A 26 12.15 1.75 -1.94
CA ILE A 26 13.03 2.79 -2.49
C ILE A 26 12.79 4.04 -1.65
N GLU A 27 13.79 4.39 -0.85
CA GLU A 27 13.68 5.55 0.04
C GLU A 27 13.38 6.84 -0.73
N GLY A 28 12.40 7.61 -0.25
CA GLY A 28 11.98 8.87 -0.86
C GLY A 28 11.14 8.75 -2.13
N ASN A 29 10.85 7.53 -2.62
CA ASN A 29 10.07 7.34 -3.84
C ASN A 29 8.57 7.29 -3.51
N PRO A 30 7.73 8.21 -4.03
CA PRO A 30 6.29 8.25 -3.76
C PRO A 30 5.53 6.99 -4.23
N CYS A 31 6.09 6.21 -5.16
CA CYS A 31 5.46 4.96 -5.62
C CYS A 31 5.82 3.74 -4.80
N SER A 32 6.84 3.85 -3.94
CA SER A 32 7.26 2.75 -3.08
C SER A 32 6.30 2.62 -1.90
N HIS A 33 5.23 1.84 -2.09
CA HIS A 33 4.26 1.57 -1.01
C HIS A 33 4.94 0.94 0.22
N ARG A 34 6.01 0.15 0.01
CA ARG A 34 6.81 -0.38 1.11
C ARG A 34 7.56 0.70 1.89
N TRP A 35 8.10 1.72 1.23
CA TRP A 35 8.72 2.85 1.91
C TRP A 35 7.70 3.61 2.76
N HIS A 36 6.52 3.90 2.22
CA HIS A 36 5.44 4.54 2.97
C HIS A 36 4.95 3.68 4.14
N ALA A 37 4.76 2.38 3.94
CA ALA A 37 4.36 1.46 5.01
C ALA A 37 5.42 1.37 6.12
N ALA A 38 6.70 1.35 5.76
CA ALA A 38 7.81 1.41 6.72
C ALA A 38 7.83 2.73 7.49
N ARG A 39 7.59 3.86 6.80
CA ARG A 39 7.57 5.19 7.41
C ARG A 39 6.40 5.33 8.40
N ARG A 40 5.20 4.87 8.03
CA ARG A 40 4.05 4.76 8.94
C ARG A 40 4.34 3.85 10.13
N ALA A 41 4.86 2.64 9.91
CA ALA A 41 5.13 1.69 11.00
C ALA A 41 6.18 2.20 12.01
N ARG A 42 7.14 3.01 11.57
CA ARG A 42 8.12 3.67 12.45
C ARG A 42 7.54 4.84 13.23
N ALA A 43 6.54 5.52 12.68
CA ALA A 43 5.92 6.70 13.25
C ALA A 43 4.69 6.39 14.13
N ASP A 44 4.02 5.26 13.89
CA ASP A 44 2.81 4.88 14.63
C ASP A 44 3.17 4.38 16.03
N THR A 45 2.85 5.18 17.04
CA THR A 45 3.13 4.88 18.46
C THR A 45 2.05 4.04 19.12
N ARG A 46 0.92 3.79 18.45
CA ARG A 46 -0.21 3.01 19.00
C ARG A 46 0.06 1.51 18.92
N ILE A 47 0.85 1.09 17.93
CA ILE A 47 1.28 -0.29 17.77
C ILE A 47 2.73 -0.39 18.23
N GLN A 48 3.01 -1.34 19.11
CA GLN A 48 4.37 -1.66 19.49
C GLN A 48 5.04 -2.50 18.40
N TYR A 49 5.36 -1.88 17.27
CA TYR A 49 6.10 -2.53 16.20
C TYR A 49 7.49 -2.91 16.72
N ILE A 50 7.67 -4.20 17.03
CA ILE A 50 8.91 -4.72 17.61
C ILE A 50 10.07 -4.36 16.69
N ASN A 51 11.08 -3.70 17.26
CA ASN A 51 12.29 -3.27 16.55
C ASN A 51 12.02 -2.34 15.35
N ALA A 52 10.93 -1.58 15.33
CA ALA A 52 10.58 -0.66 14.23
C ALA A 52 11.69 0.31 13.84
N ASN A 53 12.47 0.78 14.82
CA ASN A 53 13.57 1.73 14.64
C ASN A 53 14.97 1.09 14.80
N ALA A 54 15.04 -0.25 14.91
CA ALA A 54 16.30 -0.94 15.04
C ALA A 54 17.04 -1.06 13.69
N VAL A 55 18.35 -1.29 13.79
CA VAL A 55 19.21 -1.61 12.64
C VAL A 55 19.77 -3.02 12.77
N ALA A 56 19.66 -3.84 11.73
CA ALA A 56 20.30 -5.15 11.69
C ALA A 56 21.71 -5.03 11.15
N LYS A 57 22.69 -5.58 11.86
CA LYS A 57 24.04 -5.80 11.34
C LYS A 57 24.04 -7.05 10.47
N GLN A 58 24.53 -6.92 9.24
CA GLN A 58 24.56 -7.99 8.24
C GLN A 58 25.97 -8.18 7.71
N HIS A 59 26.25 -9.38 7.20
CA HIS A 59 27.47 -9.63 6.46
C HIS A 59 27.26 -10.65 5.35
N TRP A 60 27.88 -10.40 4.20
CA TRP A 60 27.89 -11.30 3.05
C TRP A 60 29.33 -11.62 2.64
N TYR A 61 29.55 -12.78 2.02
CA TYR A 61 30.82 -13.04 1.34
C TYR A 61 30.99 -12.07 0.16
N ARG A 62 32.21 -11.57 -0.05
CA ARG A 62 32.54 -10.59 -1.10
C ARG A 62 32.68 -11.27 -2.46
N THR A 63 31.55 -11.69 -3.02
CA THR A 63 31.45 -12.15 -4.42
C THR A 63 30.99 -11.01 -5.33
N LYS A 64 31.27 -11.09 -6.64
CA LYS A 64 30.80 -10.08 -7.61
C LYS A 64 29.28 -9.87 -7.54
N ALA A 65 28.52 -10.95 -7.39
CA ALA A 65 27.07 -10.91 -7.27
C ALA A 65 26.59 -10.19 -6.00
N GLN A 66 27.19 -10.49 -4.85
CA GLN A 66 26.82 -9.85 -3.58
C GLN A 66 27.23 -8.38 -3.53
N THR A 67 28.39 -8.02 -4.10
CA THR A 67 28.80 -6.62 -4.24
C THR A 67 27.78 -5.84 -5.07
N LYS A 68 27.42 -6.33 -6.27
CA LYS A 68 26.41 -5.68 -7.13
C LYS A 68 25.04 -5.57 -6.46
N LYS A 69 24.62 -6.60 -5.74
CA LYS A 69 23.36 -6.58 -4.98
C LYS A 69 23.40 -5.52 -3.86
N LEU A 70 24.49 -5.47 -3.10
CA LEU A 70 24.66 -4.49 -2.02
C LEU A 70 24.71 -3.06 -2.54
N GLU A 71 25.40 -2.81 -3.66
CA GLU A 71 25.36 -1.51 -4.35
C GLU A 71 23.93 -1.10 -4.71
N GLY A 72 23.12 -2.02 -5.22
CA GLY A 72 21.70 -1.78 -5.47
C GLY A 72 20.92 -1.46 -4.19
N TRP A 73 21.18 -2.17 -3.10
CA TRP A 73 20.54 -1.91 -1.80
C TRP A 73 20.93 -0.57 -1.19
N VAL A 74 22.19 -0.14 -1.34
CA VAL A 74 22.65 1.19 -0.93
C VAL A 74 21.93 2.26 -1.75
N LYS A 75 21.85 2.11 -3.08
CA LYS A 75 21.11 3.05 -3.96
C LYS A 75 19.62 3.16 -3.62
N GLN A 76 19.02 2.09 -3.10
CA GLN A 76 17.62 2.05 -2.68
C GLN A 76 17.38 2.58 -1.25
N GLY A 77 18.43 2.93 -0.50
CA GLY A 77 18.33 3.31 0.91
C GLY A 77 18.04 2.14 1.86
N LYS A 78 18.21 0.89 1.41
CA LYS A 78 18.00 -0.30 2.26
C LYS A 78 19.17 -0.56 3.20
N ALA A 79 20.39 -0.34 2.70
CA ALA A 79 21.64 -0.67 3.38
C ALA A 79 22.54 0.56 3.56
N ALA A 80 23.24 0.60 4.69
CA ALA A 80 24.19 1.66 5.03
C ALA A 80 25.45 1.08 5.72
N ASN A 81 26.42 1.93 6.04
CA ASN A 81 27.63 1.56 6.80
C ASN A 81 28.41 0.38 6.19
N VAL A 82 28.60 0.40 4.86
CA VAL A 82 29.26 -0.70 4.14
C VAL A 82 30.77 -0.70 4.39
N VAL A 83 31.29 -1.83 4.89
CA VAL A 83 32.72 -2.05 5.13
C VAL A 83 33.15 -3.37 4.52
N ALA A 84 34.19 -3.34 3.67
CA ALA A 84 34.80 -4.55 3.12
C ALA A 84 36.03 -4.94 3.96
N ARG A 85 36.01 -6.10 4.64
CA ARG A 85 37.14 -6.60 5.43
C ARG A 85 37.17 -8.13 5.46
N GLY A 86 38.35 -8.71 5.25
CA GLY A 86 38.58 -10.16 5.38
C GLY A 86 37.68 -11.01 4.49
N GLY A 87 37.56 -10.64 3.20
CA GLY A 87 36.72 -11.36 2.24
C GLY A 87 35.20 -11.22 2.45
N LYS A 88 34.76 -10.36 3.38
CA LYS A 88 33.35 -10.11 3.68
C LYS A 88 32.96 -8.65 3.42
N LEU A 89 31.70 -8.44 3.05
CA LEU A 89 30.99 -7.16 3.05
C LEU A 89 30.16 -7.11 4.33
N ARG A 90 30.38 -6.11 5.18
CA ARG A 90 29.59 -5.86 6.40
C ARG A 90 28.78 -4.58 6.19
N PHE A 91 27.53 -4.55 6.64
CA PHE A 91 26.64 -3.40 6.45
C PHE A 91 25.50 -3.43 7.47
N THR A 92 24.73 -2.35 7.54
CA THR A 92 23.51 -2.25 8.36
C THR A 92 22.26 -2.17 7.49
N LEU A 93 21.16 -2.77 7.95
CA LEU A 93 19.83 -2.66 7.33
C LEU A 93 18.86 -1.93 8.26
N ALA A 94 18.10 -0.98 7.73
CA ALA A 94 16.98 -0.39 8.45
C ALA A 94 15.77 -1.33 8.46
N SER A 95 14.98 -1.32 9.55
CA SER A 95 13.74 -2.09 9.68
C SER A 95 12.76 -1.86 8.54
N PHE A 96 12.03 -2.89 8.11
CA PHE A 96 11.00 -2.87 7.06
C PHE A 96 11.48 -2.57 5.63
N THR A 97 12.79 -2.38 5.42
CA THR A 97 13.38 -2.22 4.07
C THR A 97 13.37 -3.53 3.26
N THR A 98 13.13 -4.65 3.94
CA THR A 98 13.03 -6.01 3.39
C THR A 98 11.87 -6.75 4.04
N GLU A 99 11.46 -7.87 3.44
CA GLU A 99 10.32 -8.70 3.89
C GLU A 99 10.60 -9.57 5.13
N TRP A 100 11.81 -9.54 5.67
CA TRP A 100 12.23 -10.43 6.76
C TRP A 100 12.86 -9.70 7.95
N TRP A 101 13.11 -8.40 7.84
CA TRP A 101 13.64 -7.58 8.93
C TRP A 101 12.69 -6.42 9.22
N PRO A 102 12.30 -6.16 10.48
CA PRO A 102 12.76 -6.79 11.72
C PRO A 102 12.18 -8.17 12.04
N TRP A 103 11.10 -8.53 11.36
CA TRP A 103 10.42 -9.82 11.40
C TRP A 103 9.84 -10.10 10.00
N MET A 104 9.21 -11.26 9.77
CA MET A 104 8.63 -11.55 8.44
C MET A 104 7.42 -10.67 8.17
N ASN A 105 7.55 -9.72 7.24
CA ASN A 105 6.65 -8.59 7.08
C ASN A 105 6.25 -8.35 5.62
N GLN A 106 5.04 -7.86 5.41
CA GLN A 106 4.57 -7.42 4.11
C GLN A 106 3.88 -6.06 4.22
N ALA A 107 4.24 -5.15 3.31
CA ALA A 107 3.51 -3.91 3.15
C ALA A 107 2.19 -4.21 2.43
N HIS A 108 1.09 -3.66 2.94
CA HIS A 108 -0.25 -3.94 2.48
C HIS A 108 -1.02 -2.64 2.22
N HIS A 109 -1.75 -2.57 1.11
CA HIS A 109 -2.65 -1.46 0.83
C HIS A 109 -3.97 -1.65 1.59
N ILE A 110 -4.39 -0.63 2.33
CA ILE A 110 -5.66 -0.64 3.06
C ILE A 110 -6.83 -0.63 2.06
N ILE A 111 -6.84 0.30 1.11
CA ILE A 111 -7.65 0.21 -0.11
C ILE A 111 -6.80 -0.51 -1.16
N PRO A 112 -7.08 -1.80 -1.47
CA PRO A 112 -6.24 -2.55 -2.40
C PRO A 112 -6.24 -1.90 -3.77
N SER A 113 -5.07 -1.86 -4.42
CA SER A 113 -4.91 -1.15 -5.69
C SER A 113 -5.77 -1.71 -6.83
N SER A 114 -5.97 -3.03 -6.85
CA SER A 114 -6.89 -3.69 -7.78
C SER A 114 -8.35 -3.28 -7.53
N THR A 115 -8.78 -3.30 -6.27
CA THR A 115 -10.12 -2.85 -5.85
C THR A 115 -10.38 -1.41 -6.24
N PHE A 116 -9.43 -0.53 -5.97
CA PHE A 116 -9.52 0.88 -6.30
C PHE A 116 -9.74 1.08 -7.81
N ASN A 117 -8.86 0.50 -8.63
CA ASN A 117 -8.96 0.64 -10.08
C ASN A 117 -10.25 0.05 -10.64
N HIS A 118 -10.67 -1.12 -10.13
CA HIS A 118 -11.93 -1.75 -10.54
C HIS A 118 -13.15 -0.88 -10.22
N VAL A 119 -13.19 -0.23 -9.06
CA VAL A 119 -14.29 0.68 -8.70
C VAL A 119 -14.31 1.91 -9.61
N LEU A 120 -13.15 2.49 -9.94
CA LEU A 120 -13.10 3.63 -10.87
C LEU A 120 -13.62 3.23 -12.27
N GLU A 121 -13.20 2.07 -12.77
CA GLU A 121 -13.67 1.50 -14.04
C GLU A 121 -15.20 1.23 -14.00
N GLN A 122 -15.70 0.64 -12.93
CA GLN A 122 -17.13 0.39 -12.73
C GLN A 122 -17.96 1.70 -12.71
N ILE A 123 -17.41 2.79 -12.17
CA ILE A 123 -18.08 4.10 -12.19
C ILE A 123 -18.04 4.69 -13.60
N ALA A 124 -16.89 4.62 -14.27
CA ALA A 124 -16.72 5.11 -15.63
C ALA A 124 -17.65 4.40 -16.62
N SER A 125 -17.88 3.09 -16.45
CA SER A 125 -18.69 2.29 -17.39
C SER A 125 -20.17 2.70 -17.40
N LYS A 126 -20.63 3.39 -16.35
CA LYS A 126 -21.98 3.97 -16.32
C LYS A 126 -22.17 5.11 -17.34
N ALA A 127 -21.09 5.59 -17.96
CA ALA A 127 -21.09 6.61 -19.01
C ALA A 127 -21.19 6.05 -20.44
N GLU A 128 -21.42 4.74 -20.65
CA GLU A 128 -21.49 4.18 -22.02
C GLU A 128 -22.45 4.98 -22.94
N PRO A 129 -22.06 5.25 -24.21
CA PRO A 129 -20.88 4.71 -24.94
C PRO A 129 -19.56 5.48 -24.69
N ARG A 130 -19.49 6.36 -23.68
CA ARG A 130 -18.39 7.30 -23.44
C ARG A 130 -17.51 6.90 -22.25
N HIS A 131 -17.39 5.60 -21.97
CA HIS A 131 -16.59 5.05 -20.88
C HIS A 131 -15.17 5.65 -20.81
N ALA A 132 -14.42 5.62 -21.91
CA ALA A 132 -13.03 6.08 -21.94
C ALA A 132 -12.88 7.56 -21.53
N GLN A 133 -13.82 8.41 -21.97
CA GLN A 133 -13.83 9.82 -21.58
C GLN A 133 -14.11 9.99 -20.08
N ALA A 134 -15.00 9.17 -19.50
CA ALA A 134 -15.27 9.20 -18.07
C ALA A 134 -14.06 8.74 -17.26
N GLU A 135 -13.41 7.66 -17.69
CA GLU A 135 -12.19 7.16 -17.05
C GLU A 135 -11.08 8.23 -17.06
N ASP A 136 -10.85 8.90 -18.19
CA ASP A 136 -9.87 9.97 -18.30
C ASP A 136 -10.15 11.13 -17.33
N VAL A 137 -11.41 11.56 -17.21
CA VAL A 137 -11.78 12.67 -16.31
C VAL A 137 -11.60 12.26 -14.85
N ILE A 138 -11.99 11.04 -14.50
CA ILE A 138 -11.84 10.49 -13.13
C ILE A 138 -10.35 10.43 -12.76
N ARG A 139 -9.52 9.81 -13.60
CA ARG A 139 -8.09 9.63 -13.32
C ARG A 139 -7.34 10.95 -13.30
N HIS A 140 -7.60 11.85 -14.25
CA HIS A 140 -6.98 13.18 -14.24
C HIS A 140 -7.37 13.97 -12.99
N GLY A 141 -8.64 13.94 -12.57
CA GLY A 141 -9.07 14.60 -11.33
C GLY A 141 -8.28 14.17 -10.10
N LEU A 142 -8.11 12.86 -9.93
CA LEU A 142 -7.32 12.31 -8.81
C LEU A 142 -5.83 12.70 -8.89
N LEU A 143 -5.26 12.78 -10.10
CA LEU A 143 -3.89 13.23 -10.32
C LEU A 143 -3.71 14.74 -10.12
N GLU A 144 -4.76 15.54 -10.35
CA GLU A 144 -4.80 16.98 -10.04
C GLU A 144 -4.91 17.25 -8.53
N GLU A 145 -5.49 16.31 -7.76
CA GLU A 145 -5.57 16.34 -6.29
C GLU A 145 -4.31 15.79 -5.57
N PRO A 146 -3.19 15.69 -6.28
CA PRO A 146 -2.14 14.67 -6.10
C PRO A 146 -2.48 13.49 -5.19
N TYR A 147 -3.58 12.76 -5.44
CA TYR A 147 -3.88 11.54 -4.68
C TYR A 147 -2.90 10.42 -5.05
N ASN A 148 -2.37 9.74 -4.04
CA ASN A 148 -1.44 8.63 -4.21
C ASN A 148 -1.92 7.41 -3.41
N ILE A 149 -2.23 6.33 -4.11
CA ILE A 149 -2.67 5.08 -3.49
C ILE A 149 -1.59 4.42 -2.64
N ASN A 150 -0.32 4.76 -2.87
CA ASN A 150 0.83 4.21 -2.15
C ASN A 150 1.22 5.03 -0.92
N ASP A 151 0.58 6.20 -0.68
CA ASP A 151 0.91 7.07 0.44
C ASP A 151 0.52 6.45 1.80
N GLU A 152 1.15 6.96 2.86
CA GLU A 152 1.05 6.43 4.22
C GLU A 152 -0.37 6.16 4.71
N PRO A 153 -1.38 7.03 4.50
CA PRO A 153 -2.73 6.77 5.00
C PRO A 153 -3.31 5.46 4.48
N ASN A 154 -2.93 5.06 3.26
CA ASN A 154 -3.46 3.89 2.57
C ASN A 154 -2.57 2.65 2.64
N VAL A 155 -1.51 2.65 3.44
CA VAL A 155 -0.64 1.49 3.59
C VAL A 155 -0.37 1.16 5.05
N MET A 156 -0.12 -0.11 5.34
CA MET A 156 0.30 -0.59 6.65
C MET A 156 1.31 -1.73 6.52
N MET A 157 2.11 -1.97 7.56
CA MET A 157 3.03 -3.10 7.62
C MET A 157 2.39 -4.23 8.42
N LEU A 158 2.26 -5.41 7.82
CA LEU A 158 1.62 -6.56 8.46
C LEU A 158 2.59 -7.72 8.69
N PRO A 159 2.51 -8.38 9.87
CA PRO A 159 3.23 -9.61 10.15
C PRO A 159 2.73 -10.78 9.30
N VAL A 160 3.66 -11.65 8.92
CA VAL A 160 3.35 -12.91 8.23
C VAL A 160 3.22 -14.04 9.25
N LEU A 161 4.03 -14.02 10.31
CA LEU A 161 4.02 -15.05 11.36
C LEU A 161 3.04 -14.70 12.48
N ASP A 162 2.44 -15.73 13.07
CA ASP A 162 1.44 -15.58 14.13
C ASP A 162 2.04 -15.00 15.41
N ALA A 163 3.20 -15.48 15.83
CA ALA A 163 3.88 -14.97 17.03
C ALA A 163 4.12 -13.45 16.97
N ASP A 164 4.57 -12.95 15.81
CA ASP A 164 4.79 -11.52 15.58
C ASP A 164 3.46 -10.75 15.60
N ALA A 165 2.41 -11.31 14.98
CA ALA A 165 1.07 -10.74 14.96
C ALA A 165 0.44 -10.63 16.34
N VAL A 166 0.54 -11.69 17.14
CA VAL A 166 0.10 -11.72 18.54
C VAL A 166 0.85 -10.66 19.34
N ALA A 167 2.18 -10.64 19.24
CA ALA A 167 3.01 -9.73 20.03
C ALA A 167 2.74 -8.24 19.71
N MET A 168 2.35 -7.92 18.48
CA MET A 168 2.02 -6.55 18.06
C MET A 168 0.53 -6.20 18.14
N GLY A 169 -0.33 -7.15 18.52
CA GLY A 169 -1.79 -6.96 18.49
C GLY A 169 -2.36 -6.73 17.08
N LEU A 170 -1.65 -7.16 16.04
CA LEU A 170 -2.03 -7.01 14.64
C LEU A 170 -2.63 -8.30 14.08
N PRO A 171 -3.45 -8.23 13.01
CA PRO A 171 -3.74 -9.42 12.22
C PRO A 171 -2.51 -9.78 11.40
N ARG A 172 -2.40 -11.06 11.05
CA ARG A 172 -1.48 -11.48 10.00
C ARG A 172 -1.91 -10.90 8.67
N HIS A 173 -0.95 -10.74 7.77
CA HIS A 173 -1.28 -10.48 6.38
C HIS A 173 -2.12 -11.63 5.82
N MET A 174 -1.71 -12.90 5.99
CA MET A 174 -2.39 -14.07 5.43
C MET A 174 -2.47 -15.25 6.41
N LEU A 175 -3.41 -16.18 6.20
CA LEU A 175 -3.45 -17.46 6.93
C LEU A 175 -2.32 -18.41 6.50
N GLY A 176 -1.89 -19.30 7.40
CA GLY A 176 -0.88 -20.33 7.14
C GLY A 176 0.57 -19.82 7.08
N THR A 177 1.49 -20.60 6.49
CA THR A 177 2.95 -20.32 6.48
C THR A 177 3.38 -19.22 5.49
N GLY A 178 2.46 -18.37 5.03
CA GLY A 178 2.75 -17.31 4.06
C GLY A 178 3.01 -17.80 2.63
N ARG A 179 2.63 -19.05 2.29
CA ARG A 179 2.84 -19.65 0.95
C ARG A 179 1.55 -19.97 0.16
N GLY A 180 0.36 -19.61 0.65
CA GLY A 180 -0.91 -19.88 -0.03
C GLY A 180 -1.73 -18.61 -0.27
N THR A 181 -2.05 -18.34 -1.54
CA THR A 181 -2.92 -17.28 -2.09
C THR A 181 -2.74 -15.87 -1.54
N ALA A 182 -2.04 -15.02 -2.30
CA ALA A 182 -1.87 -13.56 -2.07
C ALA A 182 -3.18 -12.75 -2.22
N ASP A 183 -4.31 -13.33 -1.80
CA ASP A 183 -5.64 -12.80 -2.03
C ASP A 183 -6.44 -12.80 -0.73
N HIS A 184 -7.18 -11.71 -0.52
CA HIS A 184 -8.06 -11.48 0.63
C HIS A 184 -9.46 -11.12 0.11
N PRO A 185 -10.21 -12.08 -0.46
CA PRO A 185 -11.47 -11.80 -1.14
C PRO A 185 -12.51 -11.15 -0.23
N ASP A 186 -12.62 -11.59 1.02
CA ASP A 186 -13.61 -11.05 1.96
C ASP A 186 -13.25 -9.62 2.37
N TYR A 187 -11.96 -9.38 2.64
CA TYR A 187 -11.44 -8.04 2.91
C TYR A 187 -11.65 -7.11 1.71
N ARG A 188 -11.28 -7.59 0.51
CA ARG A 188 -11.45 -6.87 -0.76
C ARG A 188 -12.90 -6.46 -0.94
N GLU A 189 -13.84 -7.37 -0.74
CA GLU A 189 -15.27 -7.09 -0.91
C GLU A 189 -15.79 -6.09 0.13
N ALA A 190 -15.41 -6.22 1.40
CA ALA A 190 -15.77 -5.28 2.44
C ALA A 190 -15.32 -3.84 2.10
N VAL A 191 -14.05 -3.68 1.72
CA VAL A 191 -13.50 -2.38 1.31
C VAL A 191 -14.14 -1.88 0.01
N ARG A 192 -14.41 -2.76 -0.97
CA ARG A 192 -15.04 -2.39 -2.24
C ARG A 192 -16.43 -1.78 -2.01
N ARG A 193 -17.25 -2.37 -1.15
CA ARG A 193 -18.60 -1.86 -0.84
C ARG A 193 -18.55 -0.43 -0.28
N GLU A 194 -17.67 -0.18 0.69
CA GLU A 194 -17.55 1.16 1.27
C GLU A 194 -16.92 2.16 0.30
N LEU A 195 -15.96 1.73 -0.53
CA LEU A 195 -15.39 2.58 -1.57
C LEU A 195 -16.45 3.03 -2.57
N ILE A 196 -17.28 2.10 -3.08
CA ILE A 196 -18.40 2.42 -4.00
C ILE A 196 -19.36 3.40 -3.35
N LYS A 197 -19.79 3.11 -2.11
CA LYS A 197 -20.74 3.94 -1.35
C LYS A 197 -20.26 5.39 -1.20
N ARG A 198 -18.96 5.62 -1.01
CA ARG A 198 -18.38 6.96 -0.84
C ARG A 198 -18.07 7.68 -2.16
N VAL A 199 -17.61 6.94 -3.17
CA VAL A 199 -17.07 7.52 -4.41
C VAL A 199 -18.15 7.67 -5.48
N GLU A 200 -19.01 6.68 -5.67
CA GLU A 200 -19.99 6.68 -6.77
C GLU A 200 -20.98 7.87 -6.72
N PRO A 201 -21.60 8.22 -5.57
CA PRO A 201 -22.55 9.33 -5.52
C PRO A 201 -21.94 10.66 -5.98
N ARG A 202 -20.64 10.87 -5.74
CA ARG A 202 -19.92 12.09 -6.12
C ARG A 202 -19.71 12.22 -7.63
N TYR A 203 -19.58 11.09 -8.33
CA TYR A 203 -19.44 11.08 -9.79
C TYR A 203 -20.75 11.03 -10.55
N ARG A 204 -21.89 10.72 -9.90
CA ARG A 204 -23.18 10.51 -10.56
C ARG A 204 -23.56 11.61 -11.56
N ALA A 205 -23.50 12.87 -11.15
CA ALA A 205 -23.87 14.00 -12.01
C ALA A 205 -22.91 14.16 -13.19
N LEU A 206 -21.60 14.03 -12.96
CA LEU A 206 -20.57 14.11 -13.98
C LEU A 206 -20.74 13.00 -15.04
N ILE A 207 -20.95 11.77 -14.59
CA ILE A 207 -21.16 10.60 -15.46
C ILE A 207 -22.41 10.79 -16.33
N GLN A 208 -23.51 11.29 -15.76
CA GLN A 208 -24.73 11.58 -16.53
C GLN A 208 -24.51 12.71 -17.55
N ALA A 209 -23.75 13.75 -17.19
CA ALA A 209 -23.41 14.83 -18.11
C ALA A 209 -22.54 14.33 -19.28
N ILE A 210 -21.52 13.51 -18.99
CA ILE A 210 -20.68 12.87 -20.01
C ILE A 210 -21.54 12.03 -20.95
N LYS A 211 -22.42 11.17 -20.40
CA LYS A 211 -23.32 10.29 -21.16
C LYS A 211 -24.22 11.07 -22.12
N ARG A 212 -24.81 12.19 -21.67
CA ARG A 212 -25.83 12.96 -22.41
C ARG A 212 -25.29 13.91 -23.50
N LYS A 213 -23.98 13.94 -23.76
CA LYS A 213 -23.38 14.74 -24.86
C LYS A 213 -23.59 16.26 -24.77
N LYS A 214 -23.55 16.86 -23.57
CA LYS A 214 -23.44 18.33 -23.39
C LYS A 214 -22.09 18.66 -22.76
N HIS A 215 -21.04 18.88 -23.57
CA HIS A 215 -19.74 19.32 -23.04
C HIS A 215 -19.47 20.79 -23.35
N PRO A 216 -19.42 21.67 -22.33
CA PRO A 216 -18.48 22.79 -22.32
C PRO A 216 -17.05 22.26 -21.98
N ARG A 217 -16.04 23.15 -22.03
CA ARG A 217 -14.61 22.89 -21.70
C ARG A 217 -14.41 21.94 -20.51
N ARG A 218 -13.42 21.04 -20.62
CA ARG A 218 -12.89 20.07 -19.62
C ARG A 218 -13.72 19.99 -18.32
N PRO A 219 -14.64 19.01 -18.18
CA PRO A 219 -15.44 18.90 -16.97
C PRO A 219 -14.54 18.63 -15.76
N LYS A 220 -14.80 19.37 -14.67
CA LYS A 220 -14.03 19.25 -13.42
C LYS A 220 -14.49 18.01 -12.64
N ALA A 221 -13.55 17.15 -12.25
CA ALA A 221 -13.83 16.04 -11.37
C ALA A 221 -14.17 16.52 -9.94
N PRO A 222 -15.06 15.83 -9.22
CA PRO A 222 -15.25 16.05 -7.78
C PRO A 222 -13.95 15.77 -7.02
N VAL A 223 -13.73 16.53 -5.94
CA VAL A 223 -12.61 16.32 -5.01
C VAL A 223 -12.82 15.02 -4.22
N LEU A 224 -11.86 14.10 -4.27
CA LEU A 224 -11.91 12.77 -3.66
C LEU A 224 -10.78 12.42 -2.72
N ARG A 225 -9.64 13.10 -2.77
CA ARG A 225 -8.46 12.75 -1.97
C ARG A 225 -8.80 12.59 -0.49
N ALA A 226 -9.43 13.60 0.11
CA ALA A 226 -9.80 13.57 1.52
C ALA A 226 -10.79 12.43 1.85
N VAL A 227 -11.65 12.04 0.91
CA VAL A 227 -12.61 10.93 1.09
C VAL A 227 -11.89 9.59 1.11
N LEU A 228 -10.92 9.43 0.21
CA LEU A 228 -10.14 8.20 0.07
C LEU A 228 -9.19 8.05 1.26
N GLU A 229 -8.49 9.12 1.65
CA GLU A 229 -7.64 9.14 2.85
C GLU A 229 -8.46 8.86 4.12
N ALA A 230 -9.64 9.47 4.27
CA ALA A 230 -10.54 9.20 5.39
C ALA A 230 -11.00 7.73 5.41
N LEU A 231 -11.38 7.16 4.26
CA LEU A 231 -11.72 5.74 4.18
C LEU A 231 -10.53 4.88 4.62
N SER A 232 -9.32 5.12 4.10
CA SER A 232 -8.14 4.36 4.52
C SER A 232 -7.86 4.46 6.02
N ILE A 233 -8.02 5.63 6.62
CA ILE A 233 -7.84 5.83 8.07
C ILE A 233 -8.90 5.04 8.85
N GLU A 234 -10.17 5.19 8.49
CA GLU A 234 -11.28 4.49 9.16
C GLU A 234 -11.14 2.97 9.04
N THR A 235 -10.82 2.45 7.85
CA THR A 235 -10.57 1.00 7.65
C THR A 235 -9.41 0.53 8.52
N TYR A 236 -8.36 1.33 8.65
CA TYR A 236 -7.22 1.00 9.49
C TYR A 236 -7.63 0.91 10.97
N GLU A 237 -8.39 1.88 11.48
CA GLU A 237 -8.91 1.83 12.85
C GLU A 237 -9.82 0.61 13.08
N GLU A 238 -10.68 0.29 12.11
CA GLU A 238 -11.51 -0.94 12.16
C GLU A 238 -10.63 -2.20 12.21
N ILE A 239 -9.58 -2.29 11.40
CA ILE A 239 -8.65 -3.43 11.43
C ILE A 239 -8.06 -3.60 12.85
N LEU A 240 -7.56 -2.51 13.45
CA LEU A 240 -6.97 -2.56 14.78
C LEU A 240 -8.01 -2.93 15.85
N GLY A 241 -9.15 -2.24 15.85
CA GLY A 241 -10.21 -2.45 16.84
C GLY A 241 -10.81 -3.85 16.78
N LYS A 242 -11.15 -4.34 15.58
CA LYS A 242 -11.71 -5.69 15.43
C LYS A 242 -10.67 -6.77 15.74
N THR A 243 -9.39 -6.56 15.42
CA THR A 243 -8.31 -7.48 15.82
C THR A 243 -8.19 -7.55 17.34
N ALA A 244 -8.10 -6.39 18.01
CA ALA A 244 -8.00 -6.33 19.47
C ALA A 244 -9.18 -7.03 20.15
N ALA A 245 -10.42 -6.70 19.77
CA ALA A 245 -11.62 -7.33 20.32
C ALA A 245 -11.65 -8.85 20.12
N ARG A 246 -11.18 -9.34 18.97
CA ARG A 246 -11.09 -10.79 18.71
C ARG A 246 -10.02 -11.46 19.58
N ARG A 247 -8.88 -10.80 19.80
CA ARG A 247 -7.82 -11.31 20.69
C ARG A 247 -8.28 -11.34 22.16
N GLU A 248 -8.99 -10.31 22.61
CA GLU A 248 -9.63 -10.28 23.93
C GLU A 248 -10.64 -11.43 24.12
N ALA A 249 -11.36 -11.80 23.05
CA ALA A 249 -12.24 -12.96 23.01
C ALA A 249 -11.49 -14.31 22.86
N GLY A 250 -10.16 -14.34 22.94
CA GLY A 250 -9.34 -15.55 22.91
C GLY A 250 -8.95 -16.05 21.51
N ALA A 251 -9.21 -15.29 20.44
CA ALA A 251 -8.74 -15.68 19.11
C ALA A 251 -7.24 -15.46 18.96
N THR A 252 -6.51 -16.51 18.59
CA THR A 252 -5.05 -16.47 18.42
C THR A 252 -4.66 -16.30 16.95
N ASP A 253 -5.27 -17.08 16.05
CA ASP A 253 -5.03 -17.02 14.61
C ASP A 253 -5.97 -16.03 13.92
N LEU A 254 -5.49 -14.80 13.71
CA LEU A 254 -6.20 -13.74 13.02
C LEU A 254 -5.42 -13.27 11.79
N CYS A 255 -6.10 -13.18 10.65
CA CYS A 255 -5.64 -12.47 9.45
C CYS A 255 -6.67 -11.42 9.01
N LEU A 256 -6.33 -10.62 7.99
CA LEU A 256 -7.24 -9.63 7.41
C LEU A 256 -8.61 -10.21 7.00
N ASP A 257 -8.64 -11.36 6.31
CA ASP A 257 -9.90 -11.98 5.90
C ASP A 257 -10.73 -12.50 7.08
N SER A 258 -10.06 -13.05 8.10
CA SER A 258 -10.75 -13.55 9.29
C SER A 258 -11.45 -12.46 10.10
N ILE A 259 -11.11 -11.18 9.88
CA ILE A 259 -11.77 -10.03 10.51
C ILE A 259 -12.63 -9.24 9.51
N ALA A 260 -12.53 -9.53 8.20
CA ALA A 260 -13.17 -8.75 7.14
C ALA A 260 -14.70 -8.70 7.27
N PHE A 261 -15.32 -9.79 7.71
CA PHE A 261 -16.77 -9.85 7.92
C PHE A 261 -17.26 -8.93 9.03
N LEU A 262 -16.37 -8.46 9.91
CA LEU A 262 -16.68 -7.55 11.01
C LEU A 262 -16.50 -6.08 10.64
N LEU A 263 -15.79 -5.79 9.55
CA LEU A 263 -15.50 -4.41 9.14
C LEU A 263 -16.80 -3.71 8.73
N TYR A 264 -16.98 -2.48 9.19
CA TYR A 264 -18.12 -1.61 8.88
C TYR A 264 -19.48 -2.15 9.37
N ARG A 265 -19.46 -2.89 10.48
CA ARG A 265 -20.64 -3.33 11.24
C ARG A 265 -20.69 -2.71 12.62
#